data_AF-A0A3M0ZQ53-F1
#
_entry.id   AF-A0A3M0ZQ53-F1
#
_cell.length_a   1.000
_cell.length_b   1.000
_cell.length_c   1.000
_cell.angle_alpha   90.00
_cell.angle_beta   90.00
_cell.angle_gamma   90.00
#
_symmetry.space_group_name_H-M   'P 1'
#
loop_
_entity.id
_entity.type
_entity.pdbx_description
1 polymer ?
#
loop_
_entity_poly.entity_id
_entity_poly.type
_entity_poly.pdbx_seq_one_letter_code
_entity_poly.pdbx_strand_id
1 'polypeptide(L)'
;MFLVLLVLLLFWRLVFAGERRPGLAAGLGLATGIALWVNQLALAYLFVLAPMWWANPDARRLYKPLVAGLLAGASLLIAYNIAHPLATARSLARKAVVLNRVPVEQRDEHWLERGLEKRIEAIGQGLDKLGLVFGVPPRPEVERLGLTAEARRPGRITRVRQWLAVIPLLAFGLGFWTLRPRHQDGRWTWAGPEQLLLWMFLATFAVGYVSPRYMLPAFPIAALALACARERALPGGTMRRVLTAGITAVMAYGVLSWADVKAATGGGSIERIEALASALERHDLRYCYSAGPMYHVVFAAGERVILSPLQKDRYPAYAKIVSQAPRICYVFRKDQEHKRQHVAFMRLLDRKRISYERFQLCRTGTGVVEVRQDEDCKKQCGKTLYVVLYDFEPRQAITEADMERVRHQERARIDVDRILPLAPLSNRKH
;
A
#
# COMPACT_ATOMS: atom_id res chain seq x y z
N MET A 1 2.41 -3.69 -10.58
CA MET A 1 2.90 -2.47 -11.27
C MET A 1 3.22 -2.75 -12.73
N PHE A 2 4.03 -3.79 -13.02
CA PHE A 2 4.35 -4.23 -14.38
C PHE A 2 3.14 -4.39 -15.30
N LEU A 3 2.08 -5.11 -14.88
CA LEU A 3 0.84 -5.26 -15.66
C LEU A 3 0.15 -3.94 -16.01
N VAL A 4 0.13 -2.98 -15.07
CA VAL A 4 -0.47 -1.66 -15.33
C VAL A 4 0.38 -0.88 -16.33
N LEU A 5 1.71 -0.94 -16.21
CA LEU A 5 2.62 -0.32 -17.17
C LEU A 5 2.45 -0.96 -18.57
N LEU A 6 2.33 -2.28 -18.66
CA LEU A 6 2.09 -2.99 -19.90
C LEU A 6 0.77 -2.55 -20.56
N VAL A 7 -0.32 -2.46 -19.78
CA VAL A 7 -1.61 -1.93 -20.26
C VAL A 7 -1.46 -0.50 -20.77
N LEU A 8 -0.76 0.37 -20.03
CA LEU A 8 -0.50 1.76 -20.45
C LEU A 8 0.33 1.84 -21.75
N LEU A 9 1.35 0.99 -21.91
CA LEU A 9 2.19 0.95 -23.10
C LEU A 9 1.44 0.41 -24.33
N LEU A 10 0.69 -0.67 -24.17
CA LEU A 10 -0.13 -1.23 -25.26
C LEU A 10 -1.22 -0.23 -25.67
N PHE A 11 -1.81 0.45 -24.69
CA PHE A 11 -2.74 1.53 -24.92
C PHE A 11 -2.09 2.69 -25.69
N TRP A 12 -0.90 3.12 -25.28
CA TRP A 12 -0.14 4.14 -25.97
C TRP A 12 0.09 3.80 -27.44
N ARG A 13 0.57 2.58 -27.73
CA ARG A 13 0.81 2.14 -29.10
C ARG A 13 -0.47 2.13 -29.94
N LEU A 14 -1.56 1.63 -29.37
CA LEU A 14 -2.83 1.47 -30.11
C LEU A 14 -3.54 2.82 -30.37
N VAL A 15 -3.45 3.75 -29.42
CA VAL A 15 -4.24 5.00 -29.43
C VAL A 15 -3.42 6.21 -29.85
N PHE A 16 -2.18 6.33 -29.38
CA PHE A 16 -1.33 7.49 -29.65
C PHE A 16 -0.38 7.26 -30.82
N ALA A 17 0.27 6.10 -30.90
CA ALA A 17 1.14 5.78 -32.03
C ALA A 17 0.34 5.37 -33.29
N GLY A 18 -1.00 5.26 -33.18
CA GLY A 18 -1.87 4.92 -34.29
C GLY A 18 -1.70 3.48 -34.81
N GLU A 19 -1.06 2.58 -34.06
CA GLU A 19 -0.86 1.20 -34.49
C GLU A 19 -2.19 0.42 -34.42
N ARG A 20 -2.91 0.35 -35.55
CA ARG A 20 -4.22 -0.31 -35.65
C ARG A 20 -4.14 -1.81 -35.93
N ARG A 21 -3.25 -2.54 -35.22
CA ARG A 21 -3.09 -3.99 -35.41
C ARG A 21 -4.07 -4.77 -34.52
N PRO A 22 -4.89 -5.70 -35.06
CA PRO A 22 -5.79 -6.53 -34.26
C PRO A 22 -5.10 -7.28 -33.12
N GLY A 23 -3.87 -7.76 -33.35
CA GLY A 23 -3.07 -8.44 -32.33
C GLY A 23 -2.70 -7.55 -31.14
N LEU A 24 -2.43 -6.25 -31.37
CA LEU A 24 -2.19 -5.29 -30.29
C LEU A 24 -3.45 -5.02 -29.48
N ALA A 25 -4.61 -4.91 -30.15
CA ALA A 25 -5.89 -4.75 -29.47
C ALA A 25 -6.21 -5.97 -28.59
N ALA A 26 -6.03 -7.17 -29.12
CA ALA A 26 -6.19 -8.42 -28.37
C ALA A 26 -5.21 -8.51 -27.19
N GLY A 27 -3.94 -8.16 -27.40
CA GLY A 27 -2.94 -8.11 -26.32
C GLY A 27 -3.29 -7.09 -25.23
N LEU A 28 -3.77 -5.90 -25.60
CA LEU A 28 -4.26 -4.90 -24.65
C LEU A 28 -5.45 -5.43 -23.85
N GLY A 29 -6.41 -6.08 -24.53
CA GLY A 29 -7.55 -6.73 -23.91
C GLY A 29 -7.10 -7.76 -22.89
N LEU A 30 -6.23 -8.69 -23.30
CA LEU A 30 -5.69 -9.76 -22.47
C LEU A 30 -4.98 -9.22 -21.24
N ALA A 31 -4.05 -8.27 -21.42
CA ALA A 31 -3.32 -7.64 -20.33
C ALA A 31 -4.27 -6.92 -19.37
N THR A 32 -5.32 -6.27 -19.89
CA THR A 32 -6.32 -5.59 -19.06
C THR A 32 -7.20 -6.59 -18.29
N GLY A 33 -7.59 -7.69 -18.92
CA GLY A 33 -8.35 -8.77 -18.29
C GLY A 33 -7.59 -9.42 -17.15
N ILE A 34 -6.29 -9.68 -17.34
CA ILE A 34 -5.39 -10.16 -16.28
C ILE A 34 -5.19 -9.08 -15.21
N ALA A 35 -5.04 -7.81 -15.61
CA ALA A 35 -4.86 -6.71 -14.67
C ALA A 35 -6.09 -6.52 -13.76
N LEU A 36 -7.31 -6.81 -14.22
CA LEU A 36 -8.52 -6.79 -13.39
C LEU A 36 -8.43 -7.77 -12.20
N TRP A 37 -7.68 -8.87 -12.35
CA TRP A 37 -7.41 -9.84 -11.27
C TRP A 37 -6.58 -9.24 -10.15
N VAL A 38 -5.60 -8.42 -10.53
CA VAL A 38 -4.59 -7.88 -9.61
C VAL A 38 -4.98 -6.49 -9.10
N ASN A 39 -5.73 -5.71 -9.89
CA ASN A 39 -5.96 -4.31 -9.64
C ASN A 39 -7.26 -3.78 -10.26
N GLN A 40 -8.21 -3.40 -9.41
CA GLN A 40 -9.50 -2.82 -9.81
C GLN A 40 -9.38 -1.48 -10.57
N LEU A 41 -8.23 -0.79 -10.50
CA LEU A 41 -7.94 0.39 -11.34
C LEU A 41 -8.09 0.12 -12.84
N ALA A 42 -7.81 -1.11 -13.29
CA ALA A 42 -7.95 -1.48 -14.69
C ALA A 42 -9.40 -1.27 -15.19
N LEU A 43 -10.40 -1.48 -14.32
CA LEU A 43 -11.81 -1.26 -14.63
C LEU A 43 -12.12 0.24 -14.80
N ALA A 44 -11.57 1.07 -13.91
CA ALA A 44 -11.75 2.52 -13.99
C ALA A 44 -11.13 3.09 -15.28
N TYR A 45 -9.96 2.59 -15.69
CA TYR A 45 -9.39 2.95 -16.98
C TYR A 45 -10.27 2.48 -18.13
N LEU A 46 -10.74 1.22 -18.14
CA LEU A 46 -11.67 0.75 -19.17
C LEU A 46 -12.91 1.62 -19.31
N PHE A 47 -13.48 2.10 -18.19
CA PHE A 47 -14.65 2.98 -18.20
C PHE A 47 -14.34 4.34 -18.85
N VAL A 48 -13.14 4.88 -18.66
CA VAL A 48 -12.68 6.09 -19.34
C VAL A 48 -12.42 5.82 -20.84
N LEU A 49 -11.89 4.64 -21.16
CA LEU A 49 -11.52 4.28 -22.54
C LEU A 49 -12.73 3.96 -23.42
N ALA A 50 -13.77 3.35 -22.86
CA ALA A 50 -14.92 2.87 -23.63
C ALA A 50 -15.69 3.97 -24.39
N PRO A 51 -16.03 5.13 -23.80
CA PRO A 51 -16.68 6.24 -24.52
C PRO A 51 -15.82 6.79 -25.65
N MET A 52 -14.50 6.83 -25.46
CA MET A 52 -13.58 7.35 -26.47
C MET A 52 -13.38 6.37 -27.63
N TRP A 53 -13.34 5.08 -27.33
CA TRP A 53 -13.34 4.02 -28.35
C TRP A 53 -14.64 4.04 -29.15
N TRP A 54 -15.77 4.28 -28.47
CA TRP A 54 -17.08 4.43 -29.11
C TRP A 54 -17.14 5.65 -30.03
N ALA A 55 -16.54 6.77 -29.62
CA ALA A 55 -16.51 8.02 -30.39
C ALA A 55 -15.60 7.98 -31.62
N ASN A 56 -14.62 7.06 -31.70
CA ASN A 56 -13.68 6.96 -32.82
C ASN A 56 -14.07 5.81 -33.78
N PRO A 57 -14.56 6.11 -35.01
CA PRO A 57 -15.03 5.08 -35.96
C PRO A 57 -13.94 4.06 -36.35
N ASP A 58 -12.70 4.52 -36.52
CA ASP A 58 -11.57 3.66 -36.88
C ASP A 58 -11.19 2.72 -35.75
N ALA A 59 -11.33 3.19 -34.50
CA ALA A 59 -11.11 2.37 -33.33
C ALA A 59 -12.16 1.24 -33.23
N ARG A 60 -13.42 1.46 -33.65
CA ARG A 60 -14.50 0.44 -33.56
C ARG A 60 -14.13 -0.89 -34.24
N ARG A 61 -13.31 -0.87 -35.30
CA ARG A 61 -12.82 -2.08 -35.97
C ARG A 61 -11.97 -2.97 -35.05
N LEU A 62 -11.31 -2.37 -34.06
CA LEU A 62 -10.46 -3.03 -33.07
C LEU A 62 -11.24 -3.48 -31.81
N TYR A 63 -12.54 -3.19 -31.70
CA TYR A 63 -13.33 -3.54 -30.54
C TYR A 63 -13.46 -5.06 -30.36
N LYS A 64 -13.74 -5.79 -31.45
CA LYS A 64 -13.84 -7.26 -31.43
C LYS A 64 -12.58 -7.94 -30.88
N PRO A 65 -11.36 -7.67 -31.41
CA PRO A 65 -10.15 -8.27 -30.85
C PRO A 65 -9.85 -7.81 -29.42
N LEU A 66 -10.12 -6.55 -29.07
CA LEU A 66 -9.97 -6.07 -27.69
C LEU A 66 -10.86 -6.85 -26.72
N VAL A 67 -12.15 -6.98 -27.02
CA VAL A 67 -13.10 -7.70 -26.17
C VAL A 67 -12.74 -9.18 -26.09
N ALA A 68 -12.34 -9.80 -27.20
CA ALA A 68 -11.89 -11.19 -27.20
C ALA A 68 -10.67 -11.38 -26.28
N GLY A 69 -9.67 -10.49 -26.36
CA GLY A 69 -8.53 -10.47 -25.46
C GLY A 69 -8.96 -10.26 -24.00
N LEU A 70 -9.84 -9.30 -23.74
CA LEU A 70 -10.34 -8.98 -22.40
C LEU A 70 -11.05 -10.17 -21.76
N LEU A 71 -11.95 -10.82 -22.50
CA LEU A 71 -12.66 -12.02 -22.06
C LEU A 71 -11.69 -13.18 -21.83
N ALA A 72 -10.70 -13.38 -22.71
CA ALA A 72 -9.66 -14.39 -22.53
C ALA A 72 -8.86 -14.13 -21.24
N GLY A 73 -8.44 -12.89 -20.98
CA GLY A 73 -7.70 -12.53 -19.76
C GLY A 73 -8.56 -12.61 -18.50
N ALA A 74 -9.81 -12.17 -18.57
CA ALA A 74 -10.77 -12.22 -17.48
C ALA A 74 -11.32 -13.63 -17.23
N SER A 75 -11.18 -14.58 -18.18
CA SER A 75 -11.63 -15.96 -18.00
C SER A 75 -10.95 -16.63 -16.80
N LEU A 76 -9.70 -16.26 -16.49
CA LEU A 76 -8.99 -16.67 -15.27
C LEU A 76 -9.65 -16.11 -14.00
N LEU A 77 -10.21 -14.90 -14.06
CA LEU A 77 -11.00 -14.30 -12.97
C LEU A 77 -12.32 -15.03 -12.78
N ILE A 78 -13.00 -15.33 -13.89
CA ILE A 78 -14.28 -16.02 -13.90
C ILE A 78 -14.09 -17.44 -13.36
N ALA A 79 -13.10 -18.18 -13.86
CA ALA A 79 -12.75 -19.51 -13.38
C ALA A 79 -12.36 -19.52 -11.89
N TYR A 80 -11.53 -18.57 -11.44
CA TYR A 80 -11.17 -18.45 -10.03
C TYR A 80 -12.38 -18.11 -9.14
N ASN A 81 -13.25 -17.20 -9.56
CA ASN A 81 -14.45 -16.84 -8.79
C ASN A 81 -15.51 -17.95 -8.82
N ILE A 82 -15.60 -18.75 -9.88
CA ILE A 82 -16.44 -19.95 -9.93
C ILE A 82 -15.89 -21.04 -9.01
N ALA A 83 -14.56 -21.21 -8.96
CA ALA A 83 -13.90 -22.18 -8.08
C ALA A 83 -13.86 -21.73 -6.60
N HIS A 84 -13.86 -20.41 -6.33
CA HIS A 84 -13.80 -19.82 -4.99
C HIS A 84 -14.87 -18.74 -4.74
N PRO A 85 -16.17 -19.05 -4.90
CA PRO A 85 -17.26 -18.06 -4.89
C PRO A 85 -17.39 -17.32 -3.54
N LEU A 86 -16.92 -17.93 -2.45
CA LEU A 86 -17.05 -17.43 -1.09
C LEU A 86 -16.05 -16.32 -0.70
N ALA A 87 -14.97 -16.08 -1.45
CA ALA A 87 -13.97 -15.08 -1.05
C ALA A 87 -14.39 -13.64 -1.44
N THR A 88 -14.93 -13.48 -2.65
CA THR A 88 -15.23 -12.17 -3.24
C THR A 88 -16.58 -11.62 -2.78
N ALA A 89 -17.62 -12.46 -2.76
CA ALA A 89 -18.95 -12.10 -2.24
C ALA A 89 -18.89 -11.72 -0.75
N ARG A 90 -18.11 -12.44 0.06
CA ARG A 90 -17.95 -12.18 1.51
C ARG A 90 -17.15 -10.91 1.80
N SER A 91 -16.24 -10.53 0.92
CA SER A 91 -15.48 -9.26 0.98
C SER A 91 -16.36 -8.05 0.62
N LEU A 92 -17.15 -8.16 -0.46
CA LEU A 92 -18.07 -7.10 -0.90
C LEU A 92 -19.25 -6.95 0.06
N ALA A 93 -19.85 -8.05 0.52
CA ALA A 93 -20.88 -8.04 1.57
C ALA A 93 -20.35 -7.42 2.87
N ARG A 94 -19.11 -7.73 3.29
CA ARG A 94 -18.50 -7.05 4.45
C ARG A 94 -18.36 -5.55 4.26
N LYS A 95 -17.95 -5.09 3.07
CA LYS A 95 -17.81 -3.65 2.79
C LYS A 95 -19.15 -2.93 2.73
N ALA A 96 -20.17 -3.55 2.14
CA ALA A 96 -21.53 -3.03 2.08
C ALA A 96 -22.19 -2.98 3.47
N VAL A 97 -22.01 -4.04 4.28
CA VAL A 97 -22.50 -4.10 5.67
C VAL A 97 -21.80 -3.06 6.55
N VAL A 98 -20.51 -2.77 6.35
CA VAL A 98 -19.81 -1.74 7.13
C VAL A 98 -20.33 -0.32 6.84
N LEU A 99 -20.85 -0.05 5.63
CA LEU A 99 -21.43 1.24 5.26
C LEU A 99 -22.88 1.42 5.72
N ASN A 100 -23.61 0.32 5.98
CA ASN A 100 -25.02 0.33 6.40
C ASN A 100 -25.26 -0.01 7.89
N ARG A 101 -24.21 0.02 8.72
CA ARG A 101 -24.25 -0.41 10.14
C ARG A 101 -24.89 0.58 11.11
N VAL A 102 -25.34 1.75 10.66
CA VAL A 102 -26.09 2.71 11.49
C VAL A 102 -27.55 2.66 11.05
N PRO A 103 -28.49 2.28 11.94
CA PRO A 103 -29.93 2.28 11.69
C PRO A 103 -30.38 3.64 11.14
N VAL A 104 -31.37 3.64 10.25
CA VAL A 104 -31.79 4.89 9.57
C VAL A 104 -32.32 5.90 10.60
N GLU A 105 -32.93 5.40 11.68
CA GLU A 105 -33.43 6.20 12.80
C GLU A 105 -32.33 6.93 13.59
N GLN A 106 -31.05 6.52 13.45
CA GLN A 106 -29.89 7.12 14.13
C GLN A 106 -29.06 8.03 13.21
N ARG A 107 -29.54 8.31 11.99
CA ARG A 107 -28.90 9.22 11.03
C ARG A 107 -29.48 10.62 11.18
N ASP A 108 -29.20 11.25 12.31
CA ASP A 108 -29.51 12.66 12.54
C ASP A 108 -28.64 13.59 11.68
N GLU A 109 -28.96 14.89 11.64
CA GLU A 109 -28.13 15.91 10.98
C GLU A 109 -26.68 15.86 11.46
N HIS A 110 -26.48 15.56 12.74
CA HIS A 110 -25.16 15.44 13.36
C HIS A 110 -24.35 14.23 12.86
N TRP A 111 -25.00 13.18 12.37
CA TRP A 111 -24.37 12.06 11.66
C TRP A 111 -23.98 12.44 10.23
N LEU A 112 -24.82 13.21 9.54
CA LEU A 112 -24.49 13.76 8.21
C LEU A 112 -23.31 14.74 8.29
N GLU A 113 -23.30 15.64 9.28
CA GLU A 113 -22.20 16.56 9.55
C GLU A 113 -20.90 15.81 9.86
N ARG A 114 -20.93 14.83 10.79
CA ARG A 114 -19.75 13.98 11.06
C ARG A 114 -19.33 13.15 9.86
N GLY A 115 -20.26 12.78 8.99
CA GLY A 115 -20.00 12.10 7.72
C GLY A 115 -19.32 13.01 6.70
N LEU A 116 -19.74 14.28 6.63
CA LEU A 116 -19.16 15.32 5.78
C LEU A 116 -17.78 15.73 6.28
N GLU A 117 -17.62 15.95 7.59
CA GLU A 117 -16.36 16.26 8.24
C GLU A 117 -15.34 15.14 8.02
N LYS A 118 -15.73 13.87 8.20
CA LYS A 118 -14.87 12.72 7.87
C LYS A 118 -14.53 12.63 6.38
N ARG A 119 -15.40 13.09 5.48
CA ARG A 119 -15.11 13.16 4.04
C ARG A 119 -14.16 14.30 3.71
N ILE A 120 -14.30 15.47 4.33
CA ILE A 120 -13.38 16.60 4.20
C ILE A 120 -12.01 16.23 4.77
N GLU A 121 -11.97 15.62 5.95
CA GLU A 121 -10.76 15.06 6.56
C GLU A 121 -10.15 14.00 5.62
N ALA A 122 -10.96 13.13 5.03
CA ALA A 122 -10.48 12.14 4.06
C ALA A 122 -9.98 12.76 2.75
N ILE A 123 -10.53 13.89 2.29
CA ILE A 123 -10.02 14.67 1.15
C ILE A 123 -8.68 15.31 1.50
N GLY A 124 -8.56 15.93 2.68
CA GLY A 124 -7.30 16.45 3.21
C GLY A 124 -6.23 15.35 3.31
N GLN A 125 -6.59 14.20 3.88
CA GLN A 125 -5.74 13.00 3.88
C GLN A 125 -5.44 12.49 2.46
N GLY A 126 -6.37 12.65 1.52
CA GLY A 126 -6.20 12.32 0.11
C GLY A 126 -5.12 13.18 -0.54
N LEU A 127 -5.06 14.47 -0.21
CA LEU A 127 -4.01 15.39 -0.64
C LEU A 127 -2.67 15.05 0.02
N ASP A 128 -2.64 14.72 1.31
CA ASP A 128 -1.41 14.27 1.98
C ASP A 128 -0.89 12.94 1.40
N LYS A 129 -1.80 12.03 1.07
CA LYS A 129 -1.51 10.76 0.39
C LYS A 129 -1.02 10.95 -1.03
N LEU A 130 -1.62 11.88 -1.77
CA LEU A 130 -1.14 12.28 -3.08
C LEU A 130 0.26 12.88 -2.97
N GLY A 131 0.46 13.73 -1.96
CA GLY A 131 1.77 14.21 -1.56
C GLY A 131 2.77 13.06 -1.44
N LEU A 132 2.48 12.04 -0.63
CA LEU A 132 3.36 10.87 -0.47
C LEU A 132 3.72 10.20 -1.81
N VAL A 133 2.76 10.08 -2.73
CA VAL A 133 2.97 9.49 -4.07
C VAL A 133 3.92 10.34 -4.90
N PHE A 134 3.80 11.66 -4.78
CA PHE A 134 4.72 12.61 -5.42
C PHE A 134 6.03 12.78 -4.65
N GLY A 135 6.21 12.11 -3.51
CA GLY A 135 7.43 12.20 -2.68
C GLY A 135 7.37 13.29 -1.61
N VAL A 136 6.22 13.89 -1.33
CA VAL A 136 6.02 14.86 -0.25
C VAL A 136 6.03 14.14 1.10
N PRO A 137 6.92 14.53 2.02
CA PRO A 137 6.93 13.94 3.35
C PRO A 137 5.66 14.34 4.12
N PRO A 138 5.05 13.40 4.87
CA PRO A 138 3.78 13.65 5.54
C PRO A 138 3.94 14.70 6.63
N ARG A 139 2.88 15.49 6.85
CA ARG A 139 2.86 16.48 7.94
C ARG A 139 2.91 15.79 9.30
N PRO A 140 3.50 16.43 10.33
CA PRO A 140 3.57 15.86 11.67
C PRO A 140 2.18 15.55 12.27
N GLU A 141 1.15 16.29 11.85
CA GLU A 141 -0.25 16.08 12.25
C GLU A 141 -0.85 14.75 11.74
N VAL A 142 -0.24 14.10 10.74
CA VAL A 142 -0.77 12.85 10.15
C VAL A 142 -0.33 11.64 10.99
N GLU A 143 -1.01 11.41 12.12
CA GLU A 143 -0.71 10.31 13.06
C GLU A 143 -0.96 8.90 12.48
N ARG A 144 -1.91 8.76 11.55
CA ARG A 144 -2.44 7.46 11.10
C ARG A 144 -1.59 6.71 10.06
N LEU A 145 -0.44 7.26 9.63
CA LEU A 145 0.41 6.61 8.64
C LEU A 145 1.33 5.51 9.22
N GLY A 146 1.31 5.28 10.53
CA GLY A 146 2.16 4.28 11.19
C GLY A 146 3.65 4.65 11.19
N LEU A 147 3.97 5.92 10.96
CA LEU A 147 5.32 6.46 11.03
C LEU A 147 5.63 6.90 12.47
N THR A 148 6.84 6.56 12.93
CA THR A 148 7.32 6.96 14.26
C THR A 148 7.35 8.48 14.42
N ALA A 149 7.21 8.99 15.64
CA ALA A 149 7.24 10.44 15.91
C ALA A 149 8.55 11.11 15.45
N GLU A 150 9.67 10.39 15.47
CA GLU A 150 10.97 10.85 14.93
C GLU A 150 10.95 10.97 13.41
N ALA A 151 10.38 10.00 12.69
CA ALA A 151 10.16 10.10 11.24
C ALA A 151 9.17 11.21 10.86
N ARG A 152 8.36 11.68 11.83
CA ARG A 152 7.42 12.80 11.68
C ARG A 152 8.01 14.15 12.05
N ARG A 153 9.16 14.24 12.74
CA ARG A 153 9.79 15.53 13.06
C ARG A 153 10.38 16.11 11.77
N PRO A 154 9.78 17.16 11.18
CA PRO A 154 10.28 17.68 9.92
C PRO A 154 11.60 18.39 10.20
N GLY A 155 12.69 17.87 9.62
CA GLY A 155 13.93 18.64 9.53
C GLY A 155 13.69 19.92 8.71
N ARG A 156 14.62 20.89 8.78
CA ARG A 156 14.53 22.13 7.97
C ARG A 156 14.36 21.81 6.48
N ILE A 157 15.05 20.78 5.99
CA ILE A 157 14.95 20.28 4.61
C ILE A 157 13.56 19.70 4.30
N THR A 158 12.95 18.98 5.26
CA THR A 158 11.61 18.41 5.11
C THR A 158 10.55 19.49 4.90
N ARG A 159 10.63 20.61 5.64
CA ARG A 159 9.71 21.75 5.45
C ARG A 159 9.89 22.41 4.09
N VAL A 160 11.14 22.65 3.68
CA VAL A 160 11.43 23.20 2.34
C VAL A 160 10.85 22.29 1.26
N ARG A 161 10.99 20.96 1.39
CA ARG A 161 10.39 19.99 0.46
C ARG A 161 8.87 20.02 0.46
N GLN A 162 8.21 20.15 1.61
CA GLN A 162 6.75 20.30 1.67
C GLN A 162 6.26 21.54 0.92
N TRP A 163 7.06 22.62 0.89
CA TRP A 163 6.78 23.79 0.06
C TRP A 163 7.07 23.53 -1.41
N LEU A 164 8.22 22.92 -1.74
CA LEU A 164 8.60 22.58 -3.12
C LEU A 164 7.69 21.51 -3.75
N ALA A 165 6.96 20.74 -2.96
CA ALA A 165 5.92 19.81 -3.41
C ALA A 165 4.84 20.43 -4.30
N VAL A 166 4.60 21.73 -4.14
CA VAL A 166 3.68 22.49 -4.97
C VAL A 166 4.17 22.56 -6.41
N ILE A 167 5.49 22.47 -6.66
CA ILE A 167 6.07 22.59 -8.00
C ILE A 167 5.63 21.45 -8.92
N PRO A 168 5.75 20.15 -8.56
CA PRO A 168 5.15 19.08 -9.35
C PRO A 168 3.65 19.26 -9.60
N LEU A 169 2.89 19.68 -8.59
CA LEU A 169 1.45 19.88 -8.72
C LEU A 169 1.12 21.00 -9.71
N LEU A 170 1.84 22.12 -9.67
CA LEU A 170 1.69 23.22 -10.63
C LEU A 170 2.11 22.79 -12.04
N ALA A 171 3.22 22.09 -12.18
CA ALA A 171 3.70 21.59 -13.47
C ALA A 171 2.67 20.65 -14.10
N PHE A 172 2.19 19.65 -13.36
CA PHE A 172 1.17 18.72 -13.85
C PHE A 172 -0.17 19.42 -14.09
N GLY A 173 -0.61 20.30 -13.18
CA GLY A 173 -1.84 21.08 -13.34
C GLY A 173 -1.82 21.94 -14.60
N LEU A 174 -0.69 22.59 -14.90
CA LEU A 174 -0.50 23.36 -16.12
C LEU A 174 -0.51 22.47 -17.36
N GLY A 175 0.19 21.33 -17.31
CA GLY A 175 0.14 20.33 -18.39
C GLY A 175 -1.28 19.87 -18.68
N PHE A 176 -2.03 19.47 -17.66
CA PHE A 176 -3.43 19.07 -17.79
C PHE A 176 -4.34 20.20 -18.30
N TRP A 177 -4.12 21.43 -17.86
CA TRP A 177 -4.87 22.59 -18.35
C TRP A 177 -4.67 22.83 -19.84
N THR A 178 -3.45 22.61 -20.36
CA THR A 178 -3.22 22.72 -21.81
C THR A 178 -3.87 21.59 -22.60
N LEU A 179 -4.04 20.42 -21.98
CA LEU A 179 -4.66 19.26 -22.61
C LEU A 179 -6.19 19.28 -22.54
N ARG A 180 -6.83 20.08 -21.67
CA ARG A 180 -8.29 20.05 -21.46
C ARG A 180 -9.12 20.15 -22.76
N PRO A 181 -10.34 19.57 -22.78
CA PRO A 181 -11.32 19.84 -23.83
C PRO A 181 -11.53 21.35 -24.01
N ARG A 182 -11.62 21.81 -25.26
CA ARG A 182 -11.91 23.22 -25.55
C ARG A 182 -13.35 23.34 -26.01
N HIS A 183 -14.01 24.41 -25.60
CA HIS A 183 -15.32 24.75 -26.11
C HIS A 183 -15.11 25.71 -27.29
N GLN A 184 -15.44 25.27 -28.50
CA GLN A 184 -15.39 26.06 -29.73
C GLN A 184 -16.76 25.97 -30.40
N ASP A 185 -17.33 27.12 -30.76
CA ASP A 185 -18.59 27.23 -31.52
C ASP A 185 -19.76 26.44 -30.91
N GLY A 186 -19.92 26.51 -29.58
CA GLY A 186 -21.02 25.81 -28.88
C GLY A 186 -20.82 24.30 -28.72
N ARG A 187 -19.67 23.76 -29.14
CA ARG A 187 -19.36 22.32 -29.04
C ARG A 187 -18.04 22.10 -28.30
N TRP A 188 -18.00 21.02 -27.51
CA TRP A 188 -16.76 20.54 -26.92
C TRP A 188 -15.93 19.81 -27.97
N THR A 189 -14.81 20.39 -28.35
CA THR A 189 -13.86 19.79 -29.29
C THR A 189 -12.77 19.07 -28.53
N TRP A 190 -12.63 17.77 -28.84
CA TRP A 190 -11.57 16.95 -28.30
C TRP A 190 -10.32 17.15 -29.15
N ALA A 191 -9.28 17.75 -28.58
CA ALA A 191 -8.09 18.15 -29.32
C ALA A 191 -7.18 16.96 -29.68
N GLY A 192 -7.48 15.76 -29.17
CA GLY A 192 -6.77 14.53 -29.50
C GLY A 192 -6.72 13.52 -28.34
N PRO A 193 -5.99 12.41 -28.53
CA PRO A 193 -5.95 11.30 -27.59
C PRO A 193 -5.35 11.68 -26.23
N GLU A 194 -4.60 12.77 -26.13
CA GLU A 194 -3.90 13.20 -24.92
C GLU A 194 -4.85 13.66 -23.80
N GLN A 195 -6.08 14.04 -24.14
CA GLN A 195 -7.16 14.26 -23.18
C GLN A 195 -7.49 13.00 -22.37
N LEU A 196 -7.18 11.81 -22.90
CA LEU A 196 -7.27 10.56 -22.14
C LEU A 196 -6.38 10.58 -20.92
N LEU A 197 -5.19 11.18 -21.00
CA LEU A 197 -4.25 11.20 -19.89
C LEU A 197 -4.82 11.99 -18.71
N LEU A 198 -5.57 13.07 -18.98
CA LEU A 198 -6.31 13.80 -17.96
C LEU A 198 -7.37 12.92 -17.29
N TRP A 199 -8.22 12.27 -18.09
CA TRP A 199 -9.29 11.42 -17.53
C TRP A 199 -8.76 10.19 -16.80
N MET A 200 -7.70 9.57 -17.33
CA MET A 200 -7.01 8.48 -16.65
C MET A 200 -6.41 8.96 -15.33
N PHE A 201 -5.77 10.14 -15.30
CA PHE A 201 -5.25 10.72 -14.06
C PHE A 201 -6.37 10.97 -13.04
N LEU A 202 -7.49 11.55 -13.45
CA LEU A 202 -8.66 11.78 -12.59
C LEU A 202 -9.24 10.45 -12.07
N ALA A 203 -9.31 9.43 -12.91
CA ALA A 203 -9.73 8.09 -12.51
C ALA A 203 -8.76 7.44 -11.52
N THR A 204 -7.44 7.57 -11.74
CA THR A 204 -6.41 7.11 -10.79
C THR A 204 -6.54 7.84 -9.45
N PHE A 205 -6.84 9.14 -9.47
CA PHE A 205 -7.09 9.93 -8.28
C PHE A 205 -8.33 9.46 -7.53
N ALA A 206 -9.46 9.29 -8.22
CA ALA A 206 -10.72 8.85 -7.65
C ALA A 206 -10.63 7.44 -7.03
N VAL A 207 -9.94 6.49 -7.69
CA VAL A 207 -9.71 5.15 -7.13
C VAL A 207 -8.65 5.19 -6.02
N GLY A 208 -7.62 6.01 -6.20
CA GLY A 208 -6.54 6.24 -5.25
C GLY A 208 -6.99 6.85 -3.93
N TYR A 209 -8.08 7.63 -3.94
CA TYR A 209 -8.73 8.14 -2.74
C TYR A 209 -9.14 7.01 -1.77
N VAL A 210 -9.63 5.89 -2.32
CA VAL A 210 -10.03 4.71 -1.52
C VAL A 210 -8.81 3.97 -0.96
N SER A 211 -7.70 3.97 -1.68
CA SER A 211 -6.44 3.36 -1.23
C SER A 211 -5.23 4.01 -1.90
N PRO A 212 -4.34 4.70 -1.15
CA PRO A 212 -3.22 5.45 -1.73
C PRO A 212 -2.24 4.59 -2.53
N ARG A 213 -2.23 3.27 -2.33
CA ARG A 213 -1.44 2.34 -3.17
C ARG A 213 -1.87 2.37 -4.64
N TYR A 214 -3.13 2.72 -4.90
CA TYR A 214 -3.67 2.87 -6.24
C TYR A 214 -3.37 4.24 -6.86
N MET A 215 -2.79 5.19 -6.10
CA MET A 215 -2.32 6.46 -6.66
C MET A 215 -0.95 6.34 -7.33
N LEU A 216 -0.20 5.25 -7.13
CA LEU A 216 1.14 5.07 -7.72
C LEU A 216 1.21 5.32 -9.25
N PRO A 217 0.21 4.91 -10.06
CA PRO A 217 0.22 5.20 -11.50
C PRO A 217 -0.06 6.68 -11.85
N ALA A 218 -0.51 7.51 -10.91
CA ALA A 218 -0.84 8.91 -11.19
C ALA A 218 0.40 9.70 -11.64
N PHE A 219 1.56 9.40 -11.06
CA PHE A 219 2.84 10.03 -11.42
C PHE A 219 3.22 9.79 -12.89
N PRO A 220 3.35 8.54 -13.40
CA PRO A 220 3.70 8.32 -14.80
C PRO A 220 2.64 8.85 -15.78
N ILE A 221 1.35 8.82 -15.41
CA ILE A 221 0.29 9.42 -16.25
C ILE A 221 0.47 10.94 -16.35
N ALA A 222 0.73 11.61 -15.24
CA ALA A 222 0.95 13.05 -15.21
C ALA A 222 2.23 13.47 -15.93
N ALA A 223 3.31 12.69 -15.81
CA ALA A 223 4.55 12.91 -16.55
C ALA A 223 4.34 12.80 -18.07
N LEU A 224 3.59 11.79 -18.51
CA LEU A 224 3.25 11.61 -19.92
C LEU A 224 2.35 12.74 -20.44
N ALA A 225 1.37 13.16 -19.65
CA ALA A 225 0.52 14.30 -19.97
C ALA A 225 1.34 15.59 -20.15
N LEU A 226 2.31 15.81 -19.25
CA LEU A 226 3.20 16.96 -19.30
C LEU A 226 4.12 16.94 -20.53
N ALA A 227 4.60 15.76 -20.92
CA ALA A 227 5.39 15.59 -22.14
C ALA A 227 4.56 15.89 -23.40
N CYS A 228 3.33 15.36 -23.52
CA CYS A 228 2.43 15.67 -24.63
C CYS A 228 2.10 17.16 -24.71
N ALA A 229 1.80 17.78 -23.57
CA ALA A 229 1.57 19.22 -23.47
C ALA A 229 2.76 20.03 -24.00
N ARG A 230 3.99 19.62 -23.66
CA ARG A 230 5.22 20.28 -24.12
C ARG A 230 5.41 20.15 -25.63
N GLU A 231 5.17 18.98 -26.20
CA GLU A 231 5.33 18.76 -27.66
C GLU A 231 4.30 19.55 -28.48
N ARG A 232 3.10 19.77 -27.95
CA ARG A 232 2.09 20.63 -28.60
C ARG A 232 2.37 22.12 -28.50
N ALA A 233 3.19 22.55 -27.54
CA ALA A 233 3.50 23.96 -27.38
C ALA A 233 4.40 24.44 -28.54
N LEU A 234 4.08 25.61 -29.10
CA LEU A 234 4.81 26.19 -30.23
C LEU A 234 6.33 26.19 -29.98
N PRO A 235 7.15 25.80 -30.97
CA PRO A 235 8.61 25.94 -30.90
C PRO A 235 9.00 27.38 -30.53
N GLY A 236 9.84 27.54 -29.50
CA GLY A 236 10.27 28.86 -29.00
C GLY A 236 9.28 29.60 -28.10
N GLY A 237 8.03 29.15 -27.98
CA GLY A 237 7.00 29.82 -27.19
C GLY A 237 7.21 29.73 -25.67
N THR A 238 6.75 30.74 -24.93
CA THR A 238 6.85 30.84 -23.47
C THR A 238 6.30 29.61 -22.76
N MET A 239 5.16 29.07 -23.21
CA MET A 239 4.55 27.86 -22.64
C MET A 239 5.49 26.64 -22.72
N ARG A 240 6.20 26.45 -23.84
CA ARG A 240 7.14 25.32 -23.98
C ARG A 240 8.30 25.43 -23.00
N ARG A 241 8.81 26.64 -22.76
CA ARG A 241 9.86 26.91 -21.76
C ARG A 241 9.35 26.63 -20.35
N VAL A 242 8.14 27.11 -20.01
CA VAL A 242 7.50 26.86 -18.71
C VAL A 242 7.29 25.37 -18.47
N LEU A 243 6.77 24.62 -19.46
CA LEU A 243 6.57 23.17 -19.34
C LEU A 243 7.90 22.43 -19.21
N THR A 244 8.95 22.85 -19.94
CA THR A 244 10.30 22.27 -19.83
C THR A 244 10.92 22.52 -18.45
N ALA A 245 10.78 23.73 -17.93
CA ALA A 245 11.20 24.08 -16.57
C ALA A 245 10.42 23.25 -15.52
N GLY A 246 9.11 23.10 -15.71
CA GLY A 246 8.26 22.25 -14.87
C GLY A 246 8.70 20.78 -14.86
N ILE A 247 8.98 20.18 -16.02
CA ILE A 247 9.51 18.81 -16.14
C ILE A 247 10.84 18.69 -15.40
N THR A 248 11.76 19.64 -15.63
CA THR A 248 13.08 19.66 -15.00
C THR A 248 12.96 19.71 -13.47
N ALA A 249 12.06 20.56 -12.97
CA ALA A 249 11.81 20.70 -11.54
C ALA A 249 11.17 19.43 -10.93
N VAL A 250 10.24 18.77 -11.64
CA VAL A 250 9.67 17.47 -11.23
C VAL A 250 10.76 16.41 -11.12
N MET A 251 11.65 16.32 -12.12
CA MET A 251 12.75 15.35 -12.13
C MET A 251 13.73 15.61 -10.99
N ALA A 252 14.15 16.87 -10.79
CA ALA A 252 15.02 17.27 -9.69
C ALA A 252 14.37 16.93 -8.33
N TYR A 253 13.09 17.23 -8.16
CA TYR A 253 12.34 16.89 -6.95
C TYR A 253 12.28 15.37 -6.71
N GLY A 254 12.08 14.58 -7.77
CA GLY A 254 12.08 13.11 -7.71
C GLY A 254 13.43 12.54 -7.29
N VAL A 255 14.53 13.03 -7.87
CA VAL A 255 15.90 12.61 -7.50
C VAL A 255 16.21 12.95 -6.04
N LEU A 256 15.89 14.18 -5.61
CA LEU A 256 16.05 14.61 -4.22
C LEU A 256 15.20 13.75 -3.26
N SER A 257 13.98 13.40 -3.67
CA SER A 257 13.11 12.53 -2.88
C SER A 257 13.66 11.12 -2.74
N TRP A 258 14.32 10.57 -3.77
CA TRP A 258 14.99 9.28 -3.71
C TRP A 258 16.22 9.29 -2.80
N ALA A 259 17.03 10.34 -2.88
CA ALA A 259 18.18 10.54 -1.99
C ALA A 259 17.72 10.61 -0.53
N ASP A 260 16.60 11.28 -0.26
CA ASP A 260 16.01 11.36 1.08
C ASP A 260 15.39 10.05 1.53
N VAL A 261 14.71 9.29 0.65
CA VAL A 261 14.23 7.95 1.02
C VAL A 261 15.42 7.05 1.34
N LYS A 262 16.51 7.11 0.57
CA LYS A 262 17.75 6.38 0.86
C LYS A 262 18.39 6.82 2.19
N ALA A 263 18.39 8.12 2.48
CA ALA A 263 18.93 8.67 3.72
C ALA A 263 18.05 8.37 4.95
N ALA A 264 16.73 8.47 4.80
CA ALA A 264 15.73 8.28 5.86
C ALA A 264 15.40 6.81 6.12
N THR A 265 15.44 5.96 5.09
CA THR A 265 15.47 4.51 5.33
C THR A 265 16.73 4.12 6.07
N GLY A 266 17.84 4.84 5.82
CA GLY A 266 19.13 4.70 6.48
C GLY A 266 19.71 3.30 6.30
N GLY A 267 21.03 3.16 6.39
CA GLY A 267 21.63 1.84 6.60
C GLY A 267 20.94 1.09 7.75
N GLY A 268 20.47 1.83 8.76
CA GLY A 268 19.79 1.30 9.93
C GLY A 268 18.53 0.48 9.70
N SER A 269 17.72 0.63 8.63
CA SER A 269 16.59 -0.32 8.44
C SER A 269 17.06 -1.69 7.97
N ILE A 270 18.00 -1.72 7.03
CA ILE A 270 18.56 -2.96 6.49
C ILE A 270 19.46 -3.60 7.54
N GLU A 271 20.35 -2.83 8.17
CA GLU A 271 21.22 -3.24 9.27
C GLU A 271 20.42 -3.83 10.44
N ARG A 272 19.25 -3.26 10.80
CA ARG A 272 18.38 -3.83 11.83
C ARG A 272 17.76 -5.16 11.43
N ILE A 273 17.41 -5.31 10.16
CA ILE A 273 16.83 -6.54 9.62
C ILE A 273 17.91 -7.62 9.56
N GLU A 274 19.10 -7.29 9.07
CA GLU A 274 20.26 -8.18 9.02
C GLU A 274 20.73 -8.57 10.41
N ALA A 275 20.75 -7.64 11.37
CA ALA A 275 21.06 -7.93 12.76
C ALA A 275 20.04 -8.87 13.40
N LEU A 276 18.74 -8.69 13.12
CA LEU A 276 17.70 -9.62 13.57
C LEU A 276 17.86 -11.00 12.94
N ALA A 277 18.04 -11.09 11.63
CA ALA A 277 18.25 -12.36 10.94
C ALA A 277 19.49 -13.08 11.47
N SER A 278 20.61 -12.37 11.61
CA SER A 278 21.87 -12.91 12.13
C SER A 278 21.74 -13.38 13.58
N ALA A 279 21.03 -12.62 14.43
CA ALA A 279 20.79 -13.04 15.81
C ALA A 279 19.93 -14.32 15.87
N LEU A 280 18.85 -14.38 15.09
CA LEU A 280 18.01 -15.58 15.01
C LEU A 280 18.81 -16.79 14.51
N GLU A 281 19.68 -16.62 13.50
CA GLU A 281 20.54 -17.69 13.00
C GLU A 281 21.58 -18.16 14.04
N ARG A 282 22.21 -17.25 14.78
CA ARG A 282 23.16 -17.61 15.85
C ARG A 282 22.53 -18.47 16.95
N HIS A 283 21.24 -18.26 17.20
CA HIS A 283 20.47 -19.07 18.16
C HIS A 283 19.82 -20.30 17.54
N ASP A 284 20.05 -20.57 16.25
CA ASP A 284 19.38 -21.62 15.45
C ASP A 284 17.83 -21.53 15.51
N LEU A 285 17.32 -20.29 15.46
CA LEU A 285 15.89 -19.94 15.46
C LEU A 285 15.42 -19.62 14.04
N ARG A 286 15.24 -20.66 13.22
CA ARG A 286 14.91 -20.51 11.79
C ARG A 286 13.43 -20.28 11.52
N TYR A 287 12.55 -20.71 12.42
CA TYR A 287 11.10 -20.71 12.21
C TYR A 287 10.41 -19.95 13.33
N CYS A 288 9.78 -18.82 12.99
CA CYS A 288 9.22 -17.94 13.99
C CYS A 288 7.82 -17.45 13.63
N TYR A 289 6.98 -17.26 14.63
CA TYR A 289 5.80 -16.42 14.52
C TYR A 289 6.17 -14.95 14.78
N SER A 290 5.41 -14.03 14.22
CA SER A 290 5.59 -12.60 14.52
C SER A 290 4.28 -11.89 14.86
N ALA A 291 4.33 -10.90 15.77
CA ALA A 291 3.15 -10.13 16.17
C ALA A 291 2.47 -9.41 14.99
N GLY A 292 3.25 -9.01 13.97
CA GLY A 292 2.76 -8.35 12.77
C GLY A 292 3.58 -8.71 11.53
N PRO A 293 3.21 -8.21 10.35
CA PRO A 293 3.85 -8.59 9.08
C PRO A 293 5.32 -8.19 9.05
N MET A 294 6.22 -9.18 9.08
CA MET A 294 7.68 -9.02 9.04
C MET A 294 8.33 -9.71 7.83
N TYR A 295 7.60 -9.88 6.73
CA TYR A 295 8.09 -10.55 5.52
C TYR A 295 9.35 -9.91 4.90
N HIS A 296 9.58 -8.62 5.13
CA HIS A 296 10.81 -7.95 4.70
C HIS A 296 12.06 -8.59 5.33
N VAL A 297 11.96 -9.15 6.53
CA VAL A 297 13.05 -9.89 7.18
C VAL A 297 13.29 -11.23 6.47
N VAL A 298 12.22 -11.95 6.14
CA VAL A 298 12.29 -13.24 5.42
C VAL A 298 13.00 -13.06 4.07
N PHE A 299 12.59 -12.06 3.29
CA PHE A 299 13.18 -11.81 1.98
C PHE A 299 14.61 -11.28 2.07
N ALA A 300 14.90 -10.39 3.02
CA ALA A 300 16.26 -9.89 3.23
C ALA A 300 17.22 -10.99 3.71
N ALA A 301 16.74 -11.94 4.51
CA ALA A 301 17.52 -13.09 4.96
C ALA A 301 17.68 -14.17 3.87
N GLY A 302 17.06 -14.02 2.69
CA GLY A 302 17.08 -15.06 1.66
C GLY A 302 16.41 -16.36 2.13
N GLU A 303 15.31 -16.25 2.89
CA GLU A 303 14.53 -17.37 3.44
C GLU A 303 15.27 -18.29 4.44
N ARG A 304 16.50 -17.94 4.85
CA ARG A 304 17.21 -18.64 5.94
C ARG A 304 16.45 -18.59 7.28
N VAL A 305 15.66 -17.53 7.46
CA VAL A 305 14.73 -17.36 8.58
C VAL A 305 13.33 -17.10 8.04
N ILE A 306 12.36 -17.92 8.46
CA ILE A 306 10.96 -17.82 8.07
C ILE A 306 10.14 -17.23 9.23
N LEU A 307 9.51 -16.09 8.99
CA LEU A 307 8.60 -15.44 9.93
C LEU A 307 7.16 -15.43 9.42
N SER A 308 6.26 -16.09 10.15
CA SER A 308 4.83 -16.09 9.88
C SER A 308 4.07 -15.11 10.79
N PRO A 309 3.41 -14.07 10.27
CA PRO A 309 2.70 -13.11 11.10
C PRO A 309 1.37 -13.67 11.63
N LEU A 310 1.08 -13.39 12.90
CA LEU A 310 -0.20 -13.72 13.54
C LEU A 310 -1.35 -12.79 13.14
N GLN A 311 -1.07 -11.57 12.64
CA GLN A 311 -2.11 -10.59 12.28
C GLN A 311 -2.75 -10.86 10.91
N LYS A 312 -1.92 -11.02 9.87
CA LYS A 312 -2.42 -11.26 8.51
C LYS A 312 -1.41 -12.06 7.74
N ASP A 313 -1.72 -13.34 7.58
CA ASP A 313 -0.93 -14.21 6.75
C ASP A 313 -1.20 -13.93 5.27
N ARG A 314 -0.14 -13.59 4.55
CA ARG A 314 -0.12 -13.43 3.09
C ARG A 314 0.51 -14.63 2.38
N TYR A 315 1.20 -15.49 3.12
CA TYR A 315 1.95 -16.63 2.58
C TYR A 315 1.65 -17.88 3.42
N PRO A 316 0.50 -18.54 3.18
CA PRO A 316 0.06 -19.72 3.94
C PRO A 316 1.10 -20.84 4.03
N ALA A 317 1.95 -20.98 3.00
CA ALA A 317 3.05 -21.94 3.00
C ALA A 317 4.02 -21.69 4.17
N TYR A 318 4.37 -20.44 4.47
CA TYR A 318 5.24 -20.12 5.60
C TYR A 318 4.58 -20.40 6.95
N ALA A 319 3.28 -20.16 7.08
CA ALA A 319 2.55 -20.52 8.30
C ALA A 319 2.60 -22.02 8.58
N LYS A 320 2.43 -22.84 7.54
CA LYS A 320 2.50 -24.30 7.63
C LYS A 320 3.92 -24.78 7.97
N ILE A 321 4.94 -24.22 7.34
CA ILE A 321 6.34 -24.55 7.64
C ILE A 321 6.67 -24.22 9.10
N VAL A 322 6.27 -23.05 9.58
CA VAL A 322 6.52 -22.64 10.97
C VAL A 322 5.72 -23.49 11.97
N SER A 323 4.47 -23.86 11.67
CA SER A 323 3.67 -24.69 12.59
C SER A 323 4.19 -26.13 12.74
N GLN A 324 4.89 -26.63 11.73
CA GLN A 324 5.46 -27.98 11.70
C GLN A 324 6.92 -28.02 12.19
N ALA A 325 7.51 -26.87 12.49
CA ALA A 325 8.90 -26.81 12.92
C ALA A 325 9.08 -27.40 14.33
N PRO A 326 10.16 -28.16 14.57
CA PRO A 326 10.41 -28.79 15.88
C PRO A 326 10.72 -27.75 16.97
N ARG A 327 11.26 -26.60 16.57
CA ARG A 327 11.58 -25.47 17.43
C ARG A 327 11.02 -24.21 16.78
N ILE A 328 10.18 -23.50 17.54
CA ILE A 328 9.58 -22.24 17.09
C ILE A 328 10.04 -21.10 17.98
N CYS A 329 10.13 -19.91 17.39
CA CYS A 329 10.34 -18.66 18.12
C CYS A 329 9.17 -17.70 17.91
N TYR A 330 9.10 -16.64 18.72
CA TYR A 330 8.13 -15.57 18.57
C TYR A 330 8.81 -14.21 18.60
N VAL A 331 8.64 -13.43 17.53
CA VAL A 331 9.31 -12.14 17.34
C VAL A 331 8.30 -10.99 17.33
N PHE A 332 8.59 -9.96 18.10
CA PHE A 332 7.80 -8.73 18.07
C PHE A 332 8.67 -7.50 18.29
N ARG A 333 8.22 -6.36 17.77
CA ARG A 333 8.80 -5.06 18.13
C ARG A 333 8.11 -4.55 19.40
N LYS A 334 8.81 -3.75 20.19
CA LYS A 334 8.25 -3.17 21.43
C LYS A 334 6.97 -2.34 21.21
N ASP A 335 6.87 -1.65 20.07
CA ASP A 335 5.65 -0.93 19.65
C ASP A 335 4.49 -1.87 19.28
N GLN A 336 4.65 -3.19 19.37
CA GLN A 336 3.63 -4.19 19.09
C GLN A 336 3.11 -4.91 20.33
N GLU A 337 3.62 -4.60 21.54
CA GLU A 337 3.18 -5.24 22.79
C GLU A 337 1.68 -5.06 23.04
N HIS A 338 1.13 -3.91 22.66
CA HIS A 338 -0.30 -3.65 22.78
C HIS A 338 -1.14 -4.23 21.63
N LYS A 339 -0.50 -4.85 20.61
CA LYS A 339 -1.27 -5.47 19.52
C LYS A 339 -2.02 -6.67 20.05
N ARG A 340 -3.27 -6.81 19.59
CA ARG A 340 -4.18 -7.87 20.04
C ARG A 340 -3.59 -9.26 19.89
N GLN A 341 -2.88 -9.54 18.80
CA GLN A 341 -2.25 -10.83 18.53
C GLN A 341 -1.12 -11.12 19.50
N HIS A 342 -0.35 -10.10 19.88
CA HIS A 342 0.66 -10.23 20.93
C HIS A 342 -0.02 -10.56 22.26
N VAL A 343 -1.00 -9.75 22.68
CA VAL A 343 -1.74 -10.01 23.92
C VAL A 343 -2.40 -11.39 23.94
N ALA A 344 -2.99 -11.84 22.83
CA ALA A 344 -3.59 -13.15 22.69
C ALA A 344 -2.56 -14.29 22.77
N PHE A 345 -1.40 -14.11 22.14
CA PHE A 345 -0.28 -15.06 22.22
C PHE A 345 0.27 -15.14 23.65
N MET A 346 0.51 -14.00 24.31
CA MET A 346 0.99 -13.98 25.71
C MET A 346 -0.01 -14.65 26.66
N ARG A 347 -1.32 -14.41 26.48
CA ARG A 347 -2.38 -15.10 27.25
C ARG A 347 -2.44 -16.61 26.99
N LEU A 348 -2.10 -17.05 25.79
CA LEU A 348 -2.00 -18.47 25.47
C LEU A 348 -0.84 -19.10 26.25
N LEU A 349 0.33 -18.45 26.25
CA LEU A 349 1.50 -18.92 27.02
C LEU A 349 1.16 -19.04 28.51
N ASP A 350 0.59 -17.99 29.08
CA ASP A 350 0.16 -17.92 30.48
C ASP A 350 -0.84 -19.04 30.83
N ARG A 351 -1.91 -19.18 30.04
CA ARG A 351 -2.93 -20.22 30.24
C ARG A 351 -2.37 -21.63 30.20
N LYS A 352 -1.42 -21.88 29.30
CA LYS A 352 -0.76 -23.18 29.17
C LYS A 352 0.43 -23.36 30.11
N ARG A 353 0.74 -22.36 30.95
CA ARG A 353 1.90 -22.32 31.85
C ARG A 353 3.20 -22.62 31.11
N ILE A 354 3.36 -22.04 29.92
CA ILE A 354 4.54 -22.24 29.08
C ILE A 354 5.63 -21.27 29.53
N SER A 355 6.77 -21.81 29.97
CA SER A 355 7.99 -21.02 30.17
C SER A 355 8.71 -20.81 28.84
N TYR A 356 9.53 -19.76 28.76
CA TYR A 356 10.29 -19.42 27.57
C TYR A 356 11.54 -18.64 27.93
N GLU A 357 12.58 -18.75 27.09
CA GLU A 357 13.72 -17.86 27.10
C GLU A 357 13.43 -16.59 26.29
N ARG A 358 14.19 -15.53 26.58
CA ARG A 358 14.06 -14.26 25.85
C ARG A 358 15.39 -13.57 25.64
N PHE A 359 15.55 -12.95 24.48
CA PHE A 359 16.58 -11.94 24.25
C PHE A 359 15.99 -10.75 23.51
N GLN A 360 16.71 -9.63 23.55
CA GLN A 360 16.32 -8.38 22.93
C GLN A 360 17.42 -7.90 22.00
N LEU A 361 17.01 -7.28 20.90
CA LEU A 361 17.90 -6.52 20.03
C LEU A 361 17.65 -5.04 20.26
N CYS A 362 18.70 -4.34 20.62
CA CYS A 362 18.62 -2.94 20.99
C CYS A 362 19.58 -2.12 20.13
N ARG A 363 19.18 -0.89 19.77
CA ARG A 363 20.02 0.02 18.98
C ARG A 363 20.94 0.81 19.91
N THR A 364 22.23 0.76 19.61
CA THR A 364 23.29 1.58 20.23
C THR A 364 23.75 2.66 19.23
N GLY A 365 24.62 3.57 19.68
CA GLY A 365 25.21 4.59 18.81
C GLY A 365 26.08 4.01 17.68
N THR A 366 26.62 2.81 17.86
CA THR A 366 27.57 2.17 16.95
C THR A 366 27.00 0.96 16.19
N GLY A 367 25.76 0.53 16.49
CA GLY A 367 25.13 -0.59 15.79
C GLY A 367 23.97 -1.23 16.56
N VAL A 368 23.62 -2.46 16.22
CA VAL A 368 22.59 -3.26 16.90
C VAL A 368 23.25 -4.32 17.78
N VAL A 369 22.91 -4.34 19.07
CA VAL A 369 23.49 -5.25 20.05
C VAL A 369 22.40 -6.14 20.65
N GLU A 370 22.77 -7.37 20.94
CA GLU A 370 21.92 -8.36 21.61
C GLU A 370 22.07 -8.28 23.13
N VAL A 371 20.94 -8.29 23.84
CA VAL A 371 20.89 -8.15 25.29
C VAL A 371 19.95 -9.21 25.87
N ARG A 372 20.41 -9.97 26.86
CA ARG A 372 19.65 -11.07 27.48
C ARG A 372 18.70 -10.63 28.60
N GLN A 373 18.92 -9.47 29.24
CA GLN A 373 18.08 -8.98 30.33
C GLN A 373 17.55 -7.54 30.09
N ASP A 374 16.34 -7.28 30.59
CA ASP A 374 15.64 -5.99 30.43
C ASP A 374 16.40 -4.81 31.05
N GLU A 375 17.09 -5.04 32.16
CA GLU A 375 17.79 -3.98 32.90
C GLU A 375 19.03 -3.47 32.16
N ASP A 376 19.71 -4.36 31.44
CA ASP A 376 20.90 -4.02 30.65
C ASP A 376 20.52 -3.17 29.42
N CYS A 377 19.38 -3.44 28.80
CA CYS A 377 18.93 -2.66 27.64
C CYS A 377 18.55 -1.22 28.03
N LYS A 378 18.05 -0.96 29.26
CA LYS A 378 17.82 0.43 29.71
C LYS A 378 19.11 1.22 29.92
N LYS A 379 20.19 0.55 30.37
CA LYS A 379 21.48 1.20 30.66
C LYS A 379 22.32 1.42 29.40
N GLN A 380 22.29 0.47 28.47
CA GLN A 380 23.18 0.48 27.31
C GLN A 380 22.52 0.97 26.03
N CYS A 381 21.17 1.02 25.95
CA CYS A 381 20.49 1.21 24.68
C CYS A 381 19.51 2.38 24.68
N GLY A 382 19.56 3.15 23.58
CA GLY A 382 18.58 4.21 23.36
C GLY A 382 17.18 3.67 23.01
N LYS A 383 17.08 2.50 22.37
CA LYS A 383 15.79 1.94 21.90
C LYS A 383 15.82 0.42 21.67
N THR A 384 14.95 -0.32 22.35
CA THR A 384 14.65 -1.73 22.02
C THR A 384 13.99 -1.80 20.64
N LEU A 385 14.53 -2.64 19.76
CA LEU A 385 14.04 -2.82 18.39
C LEU A 385 13.15 -4.05 18.27
N TYR A 386 13.65 -5.19 18.74
CA TYR A 386 12.98 -6.48 18.67
C TYR A 386 13.14 -7.22 19.99
N VAL A 387 12.11 -7.99 20.32
CA VAL A 387 12.10 -8.95 21.41
C VAL A 387 11.80 -10.31 20.79
N VAL A 388 12.60 -11.31 21.16
CA VAL A 388 12.47 -12.69 20.69
C VAL A 388 12.21 -13.58 21.90
N LEU A 389 11.12 -14.33 21.86
CA LEU A 389 10.79 -15.39 22.81
C LEU A 389 11.05 -16.74 22.13
N TYR A 390 11.72 -17.65 22.80
CA TYR A 390 12.12 -18.94 22.24
C TYR A 390 12.24 -20.00 23.34
N ASP A 391 12.56 -21.24 22.96
CA ASP A 391 12.66 -22.39 23.88
C ASP A 391 11.45 -22.51 24.81
N PHE A 392 10.27 -22.55 24.18
CA PHE A 392 9.00 -22.75 24.87
C PHE A 392 8.95 -24.15 25.52
N GLU A 393 8.70 -24.19 26.83
CA GLU A 393 8.58 -25.44 27.60
C GLU A 393 7.16 -25.64 28.17
N PRO A 394 6.57 -26.85 28.07
CA PRO A 394 7.15 -28.04 27.45
C PRO A 394 7.32 -27.89 25.92
N ARG A 395 8.34 -28.54 25.36
CA ARG A 395 8.57 -28.52 23.91
C ARG A 395 7.31 -29.00 23.20
N GLN A 396 6.90 -28.31 22.12
CA GLN A 396 5.66 -28.56 21.37
C GLN A 396 4.35 -28.23 22.12
N ALA A 397 4.39 -27.48 23.24
CA ALA A 397 3.18 -27.01 23.92
C ALA A 397 2.28 -26.10 23.05
N ILE A 398 2.85 -25.51 22.00
CA ILE A 398 2.18 -24.62 21.07
C ILE A 398 1.86 -25.39 19.79
N THR A 399 0.58 -25.63 19.54
CA THR A 399 0.10 -26.34 18.35
C THR A 399 -0.33 -25.37 17.25
N GLU A 400 -0.48 -25.88 16.02
CA GLU A 400 -1.06 -25.12 14.91
C GLU A 400 -2.46 -24.59 15.25
N ALA A 401 -3.28 -25.41 15.92
CA ALA A 401 -4.62 -25.02 16.34
C ALA A 401 -4.61 -23.85 17.36
N ASP A 402 -3.57 -23.76 18.19
CA ASP A 402 -3.40 -22.61 19.09
C ASP A 402 -3.09 -21.34 18.33
N MET A 403 -2.22 -21.42 17.32
CA MET A 403 -1.86 -20.28 16.49
C MET A 403 -3.04 -19.79 15.65
N GLU A 404 -3.84 -20.73 15.13
CA GLU A 404 -5.07 -20.40 14.41
C GLU A 404 -6.10 -19.78 15.36
N ARG A 405 -6.23 -20.25 16.62
CA ARG A 405 -7.03 -19.58 17.65
C ARG A 405 -6.57 -18.15 17.93
N VAL A 406 -5.26 -17.92 18.05
CA VAL A 406 -4.69 -16.58 18.25
C VAL A 406 -5.01 -15.66 17.06
N ARG A 407 -4.92 -16.17 15.82
CA ARG A 407 -5.34 -15.45 14.59
C ARG A 407 -6.84 -15.19 14.56
N HIS A 408 -7.66 -16.14 14.99
CA HIS A 408 -9.12 -16.04 14.95
C HIS A 408 -9.73 -15.17 16.05
N GLN A 409 -9.09 -15.02 17.21
CA GLN A 409 -9.52 -14.05 18.22
C GLN A 409 -9.57 -12.61 17.67
N GLU A 410 -8.78 -12.30 16.64
CA GLU A 410 -8.92 -11.05 15.87
C GLU A 410 -10.26 -10.99 15.11
N ARG A 411 -10.69 -12.09 14.50
CA ARG A 411 -11.89 -12.13 13.66
C ARG A 411 -13.18 -12.03 14.48
N ALA A 412 -13.22 -12.66 15.66
CA ALA A 412 -14.41 -12.67 16.51
C ALA A 412 -14.59 -11.38 17.34
N ARG A 413 -13.51 -10.77 17.87
CA ARG A 413 -13.62 -9.51 18.65
C ARG A 413 -13.91 -8.27 17.82
N ILE A 414 -13.67 -8.27 16.51
CA ILE A 414 -14.09 -7.17 15.63
C ILE A 414 -15.63 -7.01 15.64
N ASP A 415 -16.38 -8.08 15.93
CA ASP A 415 -17.84 -8.00 16.09
C ASP A 415 -18.29 -7.63 17.52
N VAL A 416 -17.50 -7.92 18.56
CA VAL A 416 -17.91 -7.72 19.98
C VAL A 416 -17.43 -6.40 20.58
N ASP A 417 -16.17 -5.98 20.35
CA ASP A 417 -15.62 -4.73 20.93
C ASP A 417 -16.22 -3.46 20.30
N ARG A 418 -17.03 -3.59 19.24
CA ARG A 418 -17.83 -2.48 18.68
C ARG A 418 -19.20 -2.33 19.35
N ILE A 419 -19.61 -3.29 20.16
CA ILE A 419 -20.91 -3.30 20.85
C ILE A 419 -20.73 -2.88 22.32
N LEU A 420 -19.56 -3.11 22.93
CA LEU A 420 -19.31 -2.73 24.33
C LEU A 420 -17.86 -2.24 24.54
N PRO A 421 -17.64 -1.05 25.13
CA PRO A 421 -16.31 -0.64 25.57
C PRO A 421 -15.88 -1.47 26.79
N LEU A 422 -14.72 -2.11 26.72
CA LEU A 422 -14.14 -2.83 27.86
C LEU A 422 -13.38 -1.86 28.77
N ALA A 423 -13.66 -1.94 30.07
CA ALA A 423 -12.91 -1.25 31.11
C ALA A 423 -11.43 -1.72 31.16
N PRO A 424 -10.49 -0.85 31.53
CA PRO A 424 -9.07 -1.17 31.56
C PRO A 424 -8.76 -2.27 32.58
N LEU A 425 -8.01 -3.29 32.15
CA LEU A 425 -7.43 -4.30 33.02
C LEU A 425 -6.33 -3.61 33.86
N SER A 426 -6.57 -3.47 35.17
CA SER A 426 -5.54 -2.99 36.10
C SER A 426 -4.49 -4.08 36.31
N ASN A 427 -3.22 -3.69 36.19
CA ASN A 427 -2.07 -4.53 36.51
C ASN A 427 -2.08 -4.83 38.02
N ARG A 428 -2.45 -6.05 38.42
CA ARG A 428 -2.00 -6.58 39.71
C ARG A 428 -0.58 -7.10 39.53
N LYS A 429 0.38 -6.42 40.16
CA LYS A 429 1.73 -6.93 40.39
C LYS A 429 1.63 -8.07 41.41
N HIS A 430 2.29 -9.18 41.13
CA HIS A 430 2.76 -10.11 42.14
C HIS A 430 4.27 -9.93 42.29
#